data_AF-A0AA88R7C0-F1
#
_entry.id   AF-A0AA88R7C0-F1
#
_cell.length_a   1.000
_cell.length_b   1.000
_cell.length_c   1.000
_cell.angle_alpha   90.00
_cell.angle_beta   90.00
_cell.angle_gamma   90.00
#
_symmetry.space_group_name_H-M   'P 1'
#
loop_
_entity.id
_entity.type
_entity.pdbx_description
1 polymer ?
#
loop_
_entity_poly.entity_id
_entity_poly.type
_entity_poly.pdbx_seq_one_letter_code
_entity_poly.pdbx_strand_id
1 'polypeptide(L)'
;SSHVSCYNVLGESAPSERQVSPEKLYRAALLRSRFADTILKAQEKTLGKIEKQDAERLRLEREEIERRRKEEKARLQAEAKAAEEARRKAEAEAAAEAKRKRELEREAARQALQLMEKTVEINENCQFMEDLDMLRAAPAEQLESFIEEASPDCNSQDGLGSFKFQGSNPLEQLGLYMKADDDEEEEVEPESGPAVVDDDTEEGEID
;
A
#
# COMPACT_ATOMS: atom_id res chain seq x y z
N SER A 1 -7.02 -60.70 63.34
CA SER A 1 -5.85 -60.00 62.78
C SER A 1 -6.17 -59.50 61.40
N SER A 2 -6.47 -58.20 61.30
CA SER A 2 -6.64 -57.51 60.02
C SER A 2 -5.26 -57.07 59.54
N HIS A 3 -4.86 -57.51 58.35
CA HIS A 3 -3.69 -56.94 57.65
C HIS A 3 -4.22 -56.20 56.43
N VAL A 4 -4.26 -54.86 56.55
CA VAL A 4 -4.62 -53.95 55.47
C VAL A 4 -3.37 -53.76 54.61
N SER A 5 -3.40 -54.29 53.39
CA SER A 5 -2.36 -54.04 52.38
C SER A 5 -2.67 -52.72 51.69
N CYS A 6 -1.98 -51.66 52.10
CA CYS A 6 -2.00 -50.36 51.46
C CYS A 6 -1.27 -50.44 50.11
N TYR A 7 -2.00 -50.59 49.01
CA TYR A 7 -1.51 -50.16 47.71
C TYR A 7 -1.91 -48.70 47.52
N ASN A 8 -0.93 -47.82 47.75
CA ASN A 8 -1.04 -46.41 47.42
C ASN A 8 -1.25 -46.27 45.90
N VAL A 9 -2.42 -45.74 45.54
CA VAL A 9 -2.65 -45.03 44.29
C VAL A 9 -1.64 -43.88 44.23
N LEU A 10 -0.58 -44.02 43.43
CA LEU A 10 0.37 -42.96 43.21
C LEU A 10 0.78 -42.98 41.73
N GLY A 11 0.03 -42.25 40.91
CA GLY A 11 0.29 -42.17 39.48
C GLY A 11 -0.54 -41.13 38.73
N GLU A 12 -1.70 -40.74 39.24
CA GLU A 12 -2.45 -39.59 38.73
C GLU A 12 -2.31 -38.42 39.69
N SER A 13 -1.17 -37.72 39.62
CA SER A 13 -1.18 -36.32 40.02
C SER A 13 -1.87 -35.54 38.91
N ALA A 14 -3.20 -35.54 38.92
CA ALA A 14 -3.93 -34.39 38.43
C ALA A 14 -3.26 -33.13 39.03
N PRO A 15 -2.89 -32.10 38.26
CA PRO A 15 -2.44 -30.89 38.89
C PRO A 15 -3.65 -30.36 39.64
N SER A 16 -3.59 -30.47 40.96
CA SER A 16 -4.38 -29.62 41.85
C SER A 16 -4.26 -28.22 41.28
N GLU A 17 -5.39 -27.70 40.82
CA GLU A 17 -5.62 -26.35 40.32
C GLU A 17 -5.44 -25.36 41.50
N ARG A 18 -4.29 -25.43 42.17
CA ARG A 18 -3.85 -24.43 43.13
C ARG A 18 -3.61 -23.19 42.30
N GLN A 19 -4.44 -22.18 42.51
CA GLN A 19 -4.23 -20.83 42.00
C GLN A 19 -2.83 -20.36 42.43
N VAL A 20 -1.86 -20.54 41.55
CA VAL A 20 -0.51 -20.03 41.70
C VAL A 20 -0.46 -18.63 41.11
N SER A 21 0.28 -17.73 41.76
CA SER A 21 0.45 -16.38 41.24
C SER A 21 1.04 -16.41 39.82
N PRO A 22 0.71 -15.43 38.95
CA PRO A 22 1.20 -15.38 37.57
C PRO A 22 2.73 -15.54 37.46
N GLU A 23 3.47 -14.97 38.40
CA GLU A 23 4.93 -15.06 38.46
C GLU A 23 5.43 -16.51 38.70
N LYS A 24 4.73 -17.28 39.54
CA LYS A 24 5.06 -18.69 39.78
C LYS A 24 4.77 -19.55 38.55
N LEU A 25 3.68 -19.25 37.82
CA LEU A 25 3.38 -19.91 36.54
C LEU A 25 4.45 -19.61 35.50
N TYR A 26 4.85 -18.36 35.36
CA TYR A 26 5.91 -17.96 34.44
C TYR A 26 7.24 -18.65 34.76
N ARG A 27 7.63 -18.66 36.04
CA ARG A 27 8.83 -19.37 36.49
C ARG A 27 8.74 -20.87 36.22
N ALA A 28 7.59 -21.49 36.43
CA ALA A 28 7.39 -22.90 36.14
C ALA A 28 7.46 -23.19 34.63
N ALA A 29 6.91 -22.33 33.78
CA ALA A 29 6.99 -22.45 32.32
C ALA A 29 8.44 -22.35 31.84
N LEU A 30 9.20 -21.38 32.34
CA LEU A 30 10.63 -21.24 32.04
C LEU A 30 11.43 -22.48 32.46
N LEU A 31 11.20 -22.99 33.68
CA LEU A 31 11.88 -24.20 34.15
C LEU A 31 11.51 -25.42 33.31
N ARG A 32 10.23 -25.59 32.99
CA ARG A 32 9.77 -26.67 32.10
C ARG A 32 10.40 -26.59 30.71
N SER A 33 10.51 -25.38 30.16
CA SER A 33 11.16 -25.14 28.87
C SER A 33 12.66 -25.45 28.92
N ARG A 34 13.40 -24.92 29.91
CA ARG A 34 14.85 -25.15 30.07
C ARG A 34 15.21 -26.62 30.25
N PHE A 35 14.38 -27.37 30.96
CA PHE A 35 14.66 -28.77 31.27
C PHE A 35 13.94 -29.76 30.35
N ALA A 36 13.16 -29.30 29.37
CA ALA A 36 12.39 -30.16 28.47
C ALA A 36 13.30 -31.22 27.82
N ASP A 37 14.40 -30.79 27.20
CA ASP A 37 15.30 -31.68 26.47
C ASP A 37 16.06 -32.63 27.40
N THR A 38 16.42 -32.16 28.60
CA THR A 38 17.11 -33.00 29.59
C THR A 38 16.19 -34.10 30.12
N ILE A 39 14.93 -33.77 30.39
CA ILE A 39 13.92 -34.73 30.84
C ILE A 39 13.63 -35.75 29.74
N LEU A 40 13.40 -35.30 28.50
CA LEU A 40 13.17 -36.17 27.35
C LEU A 40 14.35 -37.12 27.12
N LYS A 41 15.59 -36.60 27.18
CA LYS A 41 16.81 -37.41 27.01
C LYS A 41 17.02 -38.40 28.16
N ALA A 42 16.68 -38.04 29.39
CA ALA A 42 16.75 -38.96 30.52
C ALA A 42 15.69 -40.07 30.42
N GLN A 43 14.46 -39.70 30.02
CA GLN A 43 13.37 -40.64 29.78
C GLN A 43 13.73 -41.62 28.66
N GLU A 44 14.24 -41.14 27.52
CA GLU A 44 14.69 -41.98 26.40
C GLU A 44 15.78 -42.97 26.83
N LYS A 45 16.75 -42.54 27.65
CA LYS A 45 17.79 -43.44 28.20
C LYS A 45 17.22 -44.51 29.14
N THR A 46 16.18 -44.18 29.91
CA THR A 46 15.50 -45.16 30.78
C THR A 46 14.57 -46.09 30.00
N LEU A 47 13.93 -45.59 28.92
CA LEU A 47 13.01 -46.34 28.05
C LEU A 47 13.72 -47.16 26.98
N GLY A 48 14.95 -46.82 26.61
CA GLY A 48 15.74 -47.48 25.55
C GLY A 48 16.08 -48.95 25.81
N LYS A 49 15.74 -49.47 27.01
CA LYS A 49 15.79 -50.90 27.33
C LYS A 49 14.46 -51.64 27.09
N ILE A 50 13.35 -50.94 26.88
CA ILE A 50 12.01 -51.53 26.81
C ILE A 50 11.54 -51.73 25.36
N GLU A 51 11.63 -50.78 24.41
CA GLU A 51 11.09 -51.04 23.06
C GLU A 51 11.67 -50.13 21.96
N LYS A 52 12.32 -50.73 20.94
CA LYS A 52 12.63 -50.05 19.66
C LYS A 52 11.37 -49.70 18.87
N GLN A 53 10.25 -50.35 19.19
CA GLN A 53 8.94 -50.13 18.60
C GLN A 53 8.36 -48.75 18.97
N ASP A 54 8.70 -48.21 20.14
CA ASP A 54 8.21 -46.91 20.60
C ASP A 54 8.96 -45.72 19.97
N ALA A 55 10.21 -45.89 19.54
CA ALA A 55 10.97 -44.82 18.89
C ALA A 55 10.41 -44.44 17.51
N GLU A 56 10.01 -45.42 16.71
CA GLU A 56 9.35 -45.21 15.42
C GLU A 56 7.96 -44.57 15.60
N ARG A 57 7.23 -44.98 16.64
CA ARG A 57 5.93 -44.37 17.00
C ARG A 57 6.09 -42.89 17.39
N LEU A 58 7.11 -42.54 18.18
CA LEU A 58 7.41 -41.15 18.56
C LEU A 58 7.79 -40.28 17.35
N ARG A 59 8.49 -40.85 16.36
CA ARG A 59 8.80 -40.15 15.11
C ARG A 59 7.54 -39.85 14.30
N LEU A 60 6.66 -40.83 14.14
CA LEU A 60 5.36 -40.65 13.47
C LEU A 60 4.48 -39.64 14.19
N GLU A 61 4.42 -39.68 15.53
CA GLU A 61 3.64 -38.72 16.33
C GLU A 61 4.19 -37.29 16.19
N ARG A 62 5.52 -37.12 16.16
CA ARG A 62 6.15 -35.82 15.91
C ARG A 62 5.81 -35.29 14.51
N GLU A 63 5.90 -36.13 13.49
CA GLU A 63 5.54 -35.76 12.11
C GLU A 63 4.05 -35.40 12.00
N GLU A 64 3.17 -36.13 12.68
CA GLU A 64 1.73 -35.82 12.68
C GLU A 64 1.42 -34.50 13.40
N ILE A 65 2.09 -34.21 14.53
CA ILE A 65 1.96 -32.91 15.21
C ILE A 65 2.45 -31.78 14.30
N GLU A 66 3.55 -32.00 13.58
CA GLU A 66 4.07 -31.00 12.63
C GLU A 66 3.12 -30.79 11.45
N ARG A 67 2.57 -31.86 10.88
CA ARG A 67 1.56 -31.79 9.82
C ARG A 67 0.35 -30.98 10.26
N ARG A 68 -0.21 -31.27 11.43
CA ARG A 68 -1.35 -30.51 11.99
C ARG A 68 -1.02 -29.04 12.20
N ARG A 69 0.19 -28.72 12.68
CA ARG A 69 0.65 -27.32 12.82
C ARG A 69 0.74 -26.61 11.48
N LYS A 70 1.26 -27.28 10.44
CA LYS A 70 1.33 -26.72 9.08
C LYS A 70 -0.06 -26.50 8.50
N GLU A 71 -0.98 -27.44 8.69
CA GLU A 71 -2.36 -27.33 8.22
C GLU A 71 -3.14 -26.20 8.91
N GLU A 72 -3.07 -26.10 10.25
CA GLU A 72 -3.69 -25.00 10.99
C GLU A 72 -3.08 -23.64 10.58
N LYS A 73 -1.75 -23.57 10.40
CA LYS A 73 -1.08 -22.35 9.90
C LYS A 73 -1.56 -21.99 8.49
N ALA A 74 -1.68 -22.96 7.59
CA ALA A 74 -2.17 -22.74 6.23
C ALA A 74 -3.63 -22.29 6.24
N ARG A 75 -4.48 -22.86 7.10
CA ARG A 75 -5.88 -22.44 7.26
C ARG A 75 -5.97 -20.99 7.70
N LEU A 76 -5.25 -20.61 8.76
CA LEU A 76 -5.22 -19.23 9.26
C LEU A 76 -4.65 -18.26 8.23
N GLN A 77 -3.63 -18.66 7.47
CA GLN A 77 -3.06 -17.83 6.41
C GLN A 77 -4.04 -17.63 5.24
N ALA A 78 -4.76 -18.67 4.84
CA ALA A 78 -5.79 -18.57 3.81
C ALA A 78 -6.94 -17.65 4.26
N GLU A 79 -7.36 -17.75 5.53
CA GLU A 79 -8.36 -16.86 6.12
C GLU A 79 -7.90 -15.40 6.16
N ALA A 80 -6.66 -15.15 6.58
CA ALA A 80 -6.07 -13.81 6.57
C ALA A 80 -6.01 -13.21 5.16
N LYS A 81 -5.60 -14.00 4.17
CA LYS A 81 -5.57 -13.59 2.76
C LYS A 81 -6.97 -13.28 2.23
N ALA A 82 -7.97 -14.11 2.56
CA ALA A 82 -9.35 -13.86 2.16
C ALA A 82 -9.91 -12.56 2.78
N ALA A 83 -9.58 -12.27 4.05
CA ALA A 83 -9.96 -11.03 4.71
C ALA A 83 -9.30 -9.80 4.08
N GLU A 84 -8.03 -9.89 3.71
CA GLU A 84 -7.32 -8.82 3.01
C GLU A 84 -7.94 -8.55 1.62
N GLU A 85 -8.21 -9.59 0.85
CA GLU A 85 -8.85 -9.45 -0.46
C GLU A 85 -10.24 -8.83 -0.36
N ALA A 86 -11.02 -9.19 0.67
CA ALA A 86 -12.31 -8.57 0.94
C ALA A 86 -12.17 -7.07 1.24
N ARG A 87 -11.18 -6.68 2.06
CA ARG A 87 -10.88 -5.26 2.33
C ARG A 87 -10.50 -4.52 1.04
N ARG A 88 -9.62 -5.09 0.23
CA ARG A 88 -9.17 -4.49 -1.04
C ARG A 88 -10.34 -4.30 -2.01
N LYS A 89 -11.24 -5.27 -2.10
CA LYS A 89 -12.44 -5.19 -2.96
C LYS A 89 -13.39 -4.09 -2.48
N ALA A 90 -13.68 -4.02 -1.19
CA ALA A 90 -14.55 -2.99 -0.63
C ALA A 90 -13.99 -1.57 -0.83
N GLU A 91 -12.67 -1.39 -0.69
CA GLU A 91 -12.01 -0.13 -0.96
C GLU A 91 -12.10 0.27 -2.45
N ALA A 92 -11.85 -0.68 -3.36
CA ALA A 92 -11.97 -0.44 -4.79
C ALA A 92 -13.41 -0.08 -5.20
N GLU A 93 -14.41 -0.73 -4.62
CA GLU A 93 -15.82 -0.41 -4.84
C GLU A 93 -16.19 0.98 -4.31
N ALA A 94 -15.74 1.32 -3.09
CA ALA A 94 -15.96 2.66 -2.54
C ALA A 94 -15.29 3.76 -3.38
N ALA A 95 -14.09 3.51 -3.90
CA ALA A 95 -13.39 4.42 -4.81
C ALA A 95 -14.15 4.58 -6.15
N ALA A 96 -14.68 3.49 -6.70
CA ALA A 96 -15.50 3.53 -7.91
C ALA A 96 -16.81 4.29 -7.69
N GLU A 97 -17.48 4.08 -6.55
CA GLU A 97 -18.70 4.82 -6.19
C GLU A 97 -18.41 6.33 -6.02
N ALA A 98 -17.30 6.68 -5.37
CA ALA A 98 -16.87 8.08 -5.21
C ALA A 98 -16.58 8.73 -6.57
N LYS A 99 -15.91 8.03 -7.49
CA LYS A 99 -15.68 8.53 -8.85
C LYS A 99 -17.00 8.75 -9.60
N ARG A 100 -17.95 7.82 -9.49
CA ARG A 100 -19.29 7.95 -10.09
C ARG A 100 -20.03 9.16 -9.55
N LYS A 101 -19.99 9.43 -8.23
CA LYS A 101 -20.59 10.62 -7.63
C LYS A 101 -20.00 11.91 -8.20
N ARG A 102 -18.67 11.99 -8.28
CA ARG A 102 -17.98 13.16 -8.86
C ARG A 102 -18.34 13.39 -10.33
N GLU A 103 -18.52 12.31 -11.09
CA GLU A 103 -18.93 12.40 -12.49
C GLU A 103 -20.37 12.91 -12.64
N LEU A 104 -21.30 12.44 -11.79
CA LEU A 104 -22.67 12.96 -11.75
C LEU A 104 -22.70 14.46 -11.40
N GLU A 105 -21.90 14.90 -10.43
CA GLU A 105 -21.78 16.32 -10.10
C GLU A 105 -21.22 17.13 -11.27
N ARG A 106 -20.22 16.59 -11.98
CA ARG A 106 -19.67 17.21 -13.18
C ARG A 106 -20.71 17.32 -14.30
N GLU A 107 -21.53 16.30 -14.51
CA GLU A 107 -22.61 16.34 -15.50
C GLU A 107 -23.73 17.30 -15.11
N ALA A 108 -24.12 17.35 -13.83
CA ALA A 108 -25.07 18.32 -13.32
C ALA A 108 -24.58 19.76 -13.55
N ALA A 109 -23.30 20.03 -13.29
CA ALA A 109 -22.69 21.33 -13.57
C ALA A 109 -22.72 21.69 -15.05
N ARG A 110 -22.49 20.72 -15.96
CA ARG A 110 -22.63 20.94 -17.41
C ARG A 110 -24.06 21.34 -17.78
N GLN A 111 -25.05 20.64 -17.24
CA GLN A 111 -26.47 20.97 -17.49
C GLN A 111 -26.83 22.35 -16.96
N ALA A 112 -26.33 22.73 -15.77
CA ALA A 112 -26.55 24.05 -15.20
C ALA A 112 -25.99 25.18 -16.07
N LEU A 113 -24.77 25.01 -16.60
CA LEU A 113 -24.17 25.98 -17.54
C LEU A 113 -24.98 26.09 -18.83
N GLN A 114 -25.44 24.96 -19.38
CA GLN A 114 -26.27 24.96 -20.59
C GLN A 114 -27.63 25.64 -20.37
N LEU A 115 -28.22 25.49 -19.18
CA LEU A 115 -29.45 26.19 -18.83
C LEU A 115 -29.20 27.70 -18.68
N MET A 116 -28.10 28.09 -18.01
CA MET A 116 -27.70 29.49 -17.93
C MET A 116 -27.45 30.10 -19.31
N GLU A 117 -26.79 29.41 -20.23
CA GLU A 117 -26.59 29.89 -21.60
C GLU A 117 -27.93 30.22 -22.29
N LYS A 118 -28.95 29.39 -22.06
CA LYS A 118 -30.29 29.61 -22.62
C LYS A 118 -31.10 30.68 -21.90
N THR A 119 -30.93 30.84 -20.60
CA THR A 119 -31.68 31.81 -19.78
C THR A 119 -31.00 33.16 -19.66
N VAL A 120 -29.70 33.27 -19.97
CA VAL A 120 -29.01 34.54 -20.24
C VAL A 120 -29.42 34.99 -21.63
N GLU A 121 -30.64 35.51 -21.72
CA GLU A 121 -31.18 36.14 -22.90
C GLU A 121 -30.47 37.49 -23.08
N ILE A 122 -29.46 37.55 -23.96
CA ILE A 122 -28.84 38.83 -24.39
C ILE A 122 -29.86 39.51 -25.33
N ASN A 123 -30.97 39.98 -24.76
CA ASN A 123 -32.12 40.59 -25.46
C ASN A 123 -31.83 42.03 -25.88
N GLU A 124 -30.70 42.22 -26.52
CA GLU A 124 -30.16 43.55 -26.68
C GLU A 124 -29.55 43.70 -28.08
N ASN A 125 -28.90 42.68 -28.65
CA ASN A 125 -28.15 42.79 -29.92
C ASN A 125 -28.89 43.37 -31.15
N CYS A 126 -30.21 43.21 -31.27
CA CYS A 126 -30.94 43.83 -32.39
C CYS A 126 -31.08 45.36 -32.22
N GLN A 127 -31.21 45.86 -30.99
CA GLN A 127 -31.27 47.29 -30.68
C GLN A 127 -29.87 47.94 -30.68
N PHE A 128 -28.80 47.29 -30.19
CA PHE A 128 -27.44 47.86 -30.29
C PHE A 128 -27.00 48.05 -31.74
N MET A 129 -27.46 47.20 -32.66
CA MET A 129 -27.11 47.30 -34.06
C MET A 129 -27.81 48.50 -34.71
N GLU A 130 -29.09 48.77 -34.37
CA GLU A 130 -29.79 50.01 -34.75
C GLU A 130 -29.16 51.26 -34.11
N ASP A 131 -28.77 51.20 -32.83
CA ASP A 131 -28.13 52.31 -32.13
C ASP A 131 -26.76 52.68 -32.73
N LEU A 132 -25.96 51.68 -33.13
CA LEU A 132 -24.67 51.89 -33.81
C LEU A 132 -24.84 52.50 -35.22
N ASP A 133 -25.87 52.09 -35.95
CA ASP A 133 -26.19 52.66 -37.26
C ASP A 133 -26.66 54.12 -37.14
N MET A 134 -27.41 54.47 -36.08
CA MET A 134 -27.78 55.87 -35.79
C MET A 134 -26.56 56.75 -35.47
N LEU A 135 -25.57 56.24 -34.74
CA LEU A 135 -24.33 56.96 -34.46
C LEU A 135 -23.45 57.16 -35.71
N ARG A 136 -23.49 56.21 -36.65
CA ARG A 136 -22.79 56.31 -37.94
C ARG A 136 -23.42 57.33 -38.88
N ALA A 137 -24.72 57.63 -38.74
CA ALA A 137 -25.42 58.61 -39.58
C ALA A 137 -25.12 60.08 -39.23
N ALA A 138 -24.28 60.36 -38.21
CA ALA A 138 -23.78 61.71 -37.97
C ALA A 138 -22.76 62.10 -39.07
N PRO A 139 -22.82 63.33 -39.61
CA PRO A 139 -21.92 63.75 -40.68
C PRO A 139 -20.46 63.74 -40.19
N ALA A 140 -19.62 63.02 -40.93
CA ALA A 140 -18.19 62.81 -40.68
C ALA A 140 -17.32 64.06 -40.95
N GLU A 141 -17.76 65.25 -40.53
CA GLU A 141 -17.02 66.51 -40.76
C GLU A 141 -16.25 67.02 -39.54
N GLN A 142 -16.15 66.25 -38.45
CA GLN A 142 -15.44 66.69 -37.22
C GLN A 142 -14.38 65.71 -36.69
N LEU A 143 -14.00 64.67 -37.45
CA LEU A 143 -13.03 63.66 -37.01
C LEU A 143 -11.76 63.62 -37.87
N GLU A 144 -11.41 64.76 -38.46
CA GLU A 144 -10.10 64.99 -39.11
C GLU A 144 -9.18 65.88 -38.26
N SER A 145 -9.59 66.24 -37.03
CA SER A 145 -8.86 67.16 -36.14
C SER A 145 -8.13 66.50 -34.96
N PHE A 146 -8.03 65.17 -34.90
CA PHE A 146 -7.38 64.44 -33.79
C PHE A 146 -6.36 63.38 -34.25
N ILE A 147 -5.85 63.48 -35.48
CA ILE A 147 -4.71 62.66 -35.97
C ILE A 147 -3.43 63.50 -35.98
N GLU A 148 -3.17 64.22 -34.90
CA GLU A 148 -1.89 64.87 -34.66
C GLU A 148 -1.57 64.74 -33.17
N GLU A 149 -0.33 64.35 -32.86
CA GLU A 149 0.25 64.16 -31.51
C GLU A 149 -0.05 62.84 -30.79
N ALA A 150 0.75 61.81 -31.12
CA ALA A 150 1.76 61.23 -30.23
C ALA A 150 1.96 59.72 -30.52
N SER A 151 3.05 59.43 -31.22
CA SER A 151 3.70 58.12 -31.26
C SER A 151 3.93 57.60 -29.84
N PRO A 152 3.43 56.43 -29.44
CA PRO A 152 4.04 55.71 -28.35
C PRO A 152 5.28 55.01 -28.92
N ASP A 153 6.42 55.66 -28.74
CA ASP A 153 7.72 55.05 -28.94
C ASP A 153 7.74 53.67 -28.29
N CYS A 154 7.90 52.68 -29.16
CA CYS A 154 8.01 51.28 -28.85
C CYS A 154 9.35 51.03 -28.15
N ASN A 155 9.54 51.46 -26.90
CA ASN A 155 10.77 51.22 -26.13
C ASN A 155 10.49 51.17 -24.62
N SER A 156 9.91 50.07 -24.14
CA SER A 156 10.23 49.56 -22.80
C SER A 156 10.81 48.17 -22.93
N GLN A 157 12.07 48.17 -23.36
CA GLN A 157 12.98 47.07 -23.15
C GLN A 157 13.32 47.01 -21.65
N ASP A 158 13.35 45.78 -21.12
CA ASP A 158 13.89 45.37 -19.81
C ASP A 158 13.00 45.52 -18.57
N GLY A 159 12.13 44.52 -18.39
CA GLY A 159 11.48 44.22 -17.11
C GLY A 159 10.95 42.79 -16.98
N LEU A 160 11.04 41.97 -18.04
CA LEU A 160 10.71 40.55 -17.98
C LEU A 160 11.84 39.80 -18.68
N GLY A 161 12.58 39.03 -17.90
CA GLY A 161 13.85 38.41 -18.26
C GLY A 161 13.83 37.82 -19.65
N SER A 162 14.84 38.23 -20.44
CA SER A 162 15.18 37.68 -21.74
C SER A 162 15.25 36.14 -21.66
N PHE A 163 14.12 35.47 -21.89
CA PHE A 163 14.09 34.05 -22.22
C PHE A 163 14.66 33.96 -23.63
N LYS A 164 15.98 33.83 -23.71
CA LYS A 164 16.66 33.51 -24.96
C LYS A 164 16.18 32.13 -25.38
N PHE A 165 15.19 32.06 -26.26
CA PHE A 165 14.77 30.84 -26.94
C PHE A 165 15.86 30.41 -27.94
N GLN A 166 17.02 30.04 -27.41
CA GLN A 166 18.13 29.54 -28.20
C GLN A 166 17.95 28.02 -28.32
N GLY A 167 17.13 27.62 -29.28
CA GLY A 167 17.11 26.26 -29.85
C GLY A 167 16.56 25.11 -29.00
N SER A 168 16.17 25.34 -27.74
CA SER A 168 15.53 24.32 -26.89
C SER A 168 14.03 24.53 -26.73
N ASN A 169 13.30 23.43 -26.49
CA ASN A 169 11.86 23.43 -26.33
C ASN A 169 11.44 24.36 -25.15
N PRO A 170 10.40 25.21 -25.29
CA PRO A 170 9.90 26.05 -24.20
C PRO A 170 9.61 25.27 -22.91
N LEU A 171 9.12 24.04 -23.00
CA LEU A 171 8.86 23.21 -21.82
C LEU A 171 10.16 22.79 -21.11
N GLU A 172 11.25 22.56 -21.83
CA GLU A 172 12.55 22.23 -21.23
C GLU A 172 13.11 23.41 -20.45
N GLN A 173 12.93 24.64 -20.96
CA GLN A 173 13.36 25.86 -20.28
C GLN A 173 12.57 26.10 -18.98
N LEU A 174 11.32 25.67 -18.95
CA LEU A 174 10.47 25.72 -17.76
C LEU A 174 10.65 24.49 -16.85
N GLY A 175 11.51 23.53 -17.20
CA GLY A 175 11.67 22.27 -16.47
C GLY A 175 10.41 21.39 -16.47
N LEU A 176 9.47 21.64 -17.38
CA LEU A 176 8.20 20.90 -17.53
C LEU A 176 8.29 19.77 -18.56
N TYR A 177 9.42 19.66 -19.26
CA TYR A 177 9.65 18.56 -20.18
C TYR A 177 9.95 17.29 -19.38
N MET A 178 8.99 16.36 -19.39
CA MET A 178 9.18 15.00 -18.93
C MET A 178 9.86 14.24 -20.08
N LYS A 179 11.10 13.79 -19.85
CA LYS A 179 11.75 12.88 -20.80
C LYS A 179 10.90 11.63 -20.89
N ALA A 180 10.69 11.11 -22.09
CA ALA A 180 10.15 9.77 -22.22
C ALA A 180 11.20 8.83 -21.62
N ASP A 181 10.89 8.19 -20.49
CA ASP A 181 11.55 6.95 -20.13
C ASP A 181 11.07 5.95 -21.20
N ASP A 182 11.93 5.67 -22.18
CA ASP A 182 11.77 4.55 -23.10
C ASP A 182 11.90 3.27 -22.25
N ASP A 183 10.79 2.88 -21.64
CA ASP A 183 10.58 1.53 -21.12
C ASP A 183 10.44 0.58 -22.33
N GLU A 184 11.56 0.13 -22.90
CA GLU A 184 11.57 -1.10 -23.69
C GLU A 184 11.44 -2.29 -22.73
N GLU A 185 10.23 -2.84 -22.67
CA GLU A 185 9.96 -4.18 -22.11
C GLU A 185 10.77 -5.24 -22.90
N GLU A 186 11.77 -5.86 -22.27
CA GLU A 186 12.26 -7.17 -22.69
C GLU A 186 12.15 -8.16 -21.53
N GLU A 187 11.23 -9.12 -21.67
CA GLU A 187 11.06 -10.28 -20.80
C GLU A 187 12.00 -11.45 -21.21
N VAL A 188 12.43 -12.25 -20.21
CA VAL A 188 12.95 -13.66 -20.25
C VAL A 188 14.43 -13.82 -20.66
N GLU A 189 15.40 -14.54 -20.04
CA GLU A 189 15.60 -15.49 -18.90
C GLU A 189 17.14 -15.53 -18.56
N PRO A 190 17.61 -16.27 -17.52
CA PRO A 190 18.97 -16.19 -16.95
C PRO A 190 19.96 -17.19 -17.57
N GLU A 191 21.26 -16.85 -17.64
CA GLU A 191 22.35 -17.83 -17.53
C GLU A 191 23.77 -17.20 -17.35
N SER A 192 24.49 -17.72 -16.35
CA SER A 192 25.90 -18.17 -16.40
C SER A 192 27.10 -17.19 -16.49
N GLY A 193 27.65 -16.84 -15.30
CA GLY A 193 29.08 -16.85 -14.84
C GLY A 193 30.23 -16.16 -15.63
N PRO A 194 31.50 -16.11 -15.10
CA PRO A 194 32.01 -16.58 -13.80
C PRO A 194 32.79 -15.54 -12.94
N ALA A 195 32.86 -15.83 -11.63
CA ALA A 195 33.93 -15.71 -10.59
C ALA A 195 35.12 -14.74 -10.82
N VAL A 196 35.70 -14.00 -9.86
CA VAL A 196 36.16 -14.26 -8.49
C VAL A 196 36.59 -12.91 -7.90
N VAL A 197 36.23 -12.54 -6.66
CA VAL A 197 37.19 -12.15 -5.60
C VAL A 197 36.50 -12.04 -4.25
N ASP A 198 37.06 -12.80 -3.32
CA ASP A 198 36.76 -12.95 -1.91
C ASP A 198 36.86 -11.64 -1.12
N ASP A 199 35.97 -11.46 -0.13
CA ASP A 199 36.42 -11.23 1.25
C ASP A 199 35.36 -11.80 2.20
N ASP A 200 35.73 -12.90 2.84
CA ASP A 200 34.98 -13.69 3.79
C ASP A 200 35.68 -13.50 5.14
N THR A 201 35.17 -12.63 6.01
CA THR A 201 35.69 -12.48 7.37
C THR A 201 34.59 -12.23 8.39
N GLU A 202 34.29 -13.33 9.10
CA GLU A 202 34.10 -13.42 10.55
C GLU A 202 32.68 -13.56 11.12
N GLU A 203 32.47 -14.77 11.60
CA GLU A 203 31.39 -15.27 12.42
C GLU A 203 31.29 -14.53 13.77
N GLY A 204 30.06 -14.31 14.23
CA GLY A 204 29.76 -13.94 15.62
C GLY A 204 28.91 -15.02 16.27
N GLU A 205 29.54 -16.09 16.74
CA GLU A 205 28.97 -17.05 17.70
C GLU A 205 28.88 -16.38 19.08
N ILE A 206 27.72 -16.50 19.75
CA ILE A 206 27.52 -16.03 21.14
C ILE A 206 27.07 -17.20 22.03
N ASP A 207 27.83 -17.41 23.10
CA ASP A 207 27.60 -18.36 24.22
C ASP A 207 26.48 -17.90 25.17
#